data_AF-X0RRS0-F1
#
_entry.id   AF-X0RRS0-F1
#
_cell.length_a   1.000
_cell.length_b   1.000
_cell.length_c   1.000
_cell.angle_alpha   90.00
_cell.angle_beta   90.00
_cell.angle_gamma   90.00
#
_symmetry.space_group_name_H-M   'P 1'
#
loop_
_entity.id
_entity.type
_entity.pdbx_description
1 polymer ?
#
loop_
_entity_poly.entity_id
_entity_poly.type
_entity_poly.pdbx_seq_one_letter_code
_entity_poly.pdbx_strand_id
1 'polypeptide(L)'
;MSLSKGADLTGVSRSGITYDDNKYDDNSCKDSAQSNKNPKNITVEYYSENIPKKIKEQSTYMIKNKILLPVLAALSTALFSTTSMASTSTEFTSQDWQVACDNTRTCRLAGYQAENNSEFPVSILLVRRAGANAGVDGKVKLGGAKDSSSKALMQLGNRHRISLFINDKDYGETKPYSAAAGNAELTQAQVTALLEALTKSSKITLALRNSRWQLSDKGASAVMLKADEFQGRVGTSSAFIKNDDAVKSSGGILLLKQRQYYVLSYQVPKRTMGNDKKFVMRSSQLASLVKGTMKDADSVCPNLSDKSPWRISRLNGSQLLAQHECWTGAYNAGAGVWVINDSKPYKPTLVTTNATGYDKGKLTSVQKGRGIGDCMSKTDWLWTGRAFEKKP
;
A
#
# COMPACT_ATOMS: atom_id res chain seq x y z
N MET A 1 16.36 -70.27 -11.69
CA MET A 1 17.71 -69.87 -12.18
C MET A 1 18.22 -68.81 -11.21
N SER A 2 18.95 -69.22 -10.17
CA SER A 2 20.43 -69.26 -10.09
C SER A 2 21.00 -67.82 -10.05
N LEU A 3 21.40 -67.30 -8.88
CA LEU A 3 22.78 -67.37 -8.29
C LEU A 3 23.83 -66.79 -9.28
N SER A 4 24.79 -65.94 -8.95
CA SER A 4 25.34 -65.47 -7.67
C SER A 4 26.60 -64.60 -7.94
N LYS A 5 26.87 -63.63 -7.05
CA LYS A 5 28.17 -63.30 -6.40
C LYS A 5 29.40 -62.75 -7.17
N GLY A 6 30.01 -61.74 -6.53
CA GLY A 6 31.45 -61.39 -6.50
C GLY A 6 31.66 -59.85 -6.48
N ALA A 7 31.75 -59.12 -5.35
CA ALA A 7 32.86 -58.98 -4.35
C ALA A 7 34.18 -58.50 -5.00
N ASP A 8 34.86 -57.41 -4.62
CA ASP A 8 35.44 -56.98 -3.31
C ASP A 8 35.66 -55.43 -3.30
N LEU A 9 35.41 -54.66 -2.21
CA LEU A 9 36.21 -54.37 -1.00
C LEU A 9 37.56 -53.64 -1.29
N THR A 10 37.81 -52.43 -0.78
CA THR A 10 38.36 -52.20 0.58
C THR A 10 38.35 -50.71 1.02
N GLY A 11 38.15 -50.49 2.34
CA GLY A 11 38.55 -49.27 3.10
C GLY A 11 37.41 -48.39 3.69
N VAL A 12 36.66 -48.78 4.75
CA VAL A 12 36.94 -48.68 6.22
C VAL A 12 37.04 -47.21 6.70
N SER A 13 36.33 -46.65 7.70
CA SER A 13 35.68 -47.18 8.92
C SER A 13 34.61 -46.22 9.51
N ARG A 14 33.49 -46.79 10.02
CA ARG A 14 32.76 -46.62 11.33
C ARG A 14 32.62 -45.22 11.99
N SER A 15 31.54 -44.86 12.69
CA SER A 15 30.38 -45.55 13.32
C SER A 15 29.42 -44.49 13.89
N GLY A 16 28.09 -44.66 13.88
CA GLY A 16 27.28 -45.04 15.06
C GLY A 16 26.60 -43.80 15.73
N ILE A 17 25.30 -43.52 15.52
CA ILE A 17 24.13 -43.85 16.40
C ILE A 17 24.31 -43.23 17.82
N THR A 18 23.43 -42.44 18.47
CA THR A 18 21.95 -42.44 18.64
C THR A 18 21.50 -41.11 19.25
N TYR A 19 20.19 -40.82 19.19
CA TYR A 19 19.48 -39.91 20.11
C TYR A 19 19.27 -40.58 21.47
N ASP A 20 19.26 -39.78 22.54
CA ASP A 20 18.60 -40.13 23.79
C ASP A 20 17.78 -38.94 24.30
N ASP A 21 16.49 -39.22 24.50
CA ASP A 21 15.55 -38.46 25.32
C ASP A 21 15.95 -38.59 26.79
N ASN A 22 15.78 -37.53 27.58
CA ASN A 22 15.31 -37.73 28.94
C ASN A 22 14.40 -36.60 29.43
N LYS A 23 13.32 -37.10 30.02
CA LYS A 23 12.07 -36.54 30.50
C LYS A 23 12.22 -36.07 31.97
N TYR A 24 11.12 -35.54 32.51
CA TYR A 24 10.80 -35.18 33.91
C TYR A 24 11.21 -33.76 34.36
N ASP A 25 10.42 -32.99 35.11
CA ASP A 25 8.98 -32.99 35.45
C ASP A 25 8.71 -31.69 36.25
N ASP A 26 7.43 -31.32 36.37
CA ASP A 26 6.78 -30.58 37.46
C ASP A 26 7.60 -29.63 38.37
N ASN A 27 7.19 -28.35 38.41
CA ASN A 27 6.30 -27.90 39.50
C ASN A 27 5.89 -26.44 39.41
N SER A 28 4.60 -26.25 39.71
CA SER A 28 3.94 -25.03 40.15
C SER A 28 4.54 -24.50 41.46
N CYS A 29 4.60 -23.17 41.63
CA CYS A 29 4.18 -22.42 42.83
C CYS A 29 4.42 -20.91 42.58
N LYS A 30 3.37 -20.09 42.49
CA LYS A 30 2.58 -19.47 43.56
C LYS A 30 3.21 -18.19 44.13
N ASP A 31 2.40 -17.13 44.00
CA ASP A 31 2.10 -16.09 44.96
C ASP A 31 3.26 -15.27 45.57
N SER A 32 3.26 -13.98 45.23
CA SER A 32 3.17 -12.97 46.28
C SER A 32 2.29 -11.83 45.78
N ALA A 33 1.17 -11.67 46.48
CA ALA A 33 0.21 -10.62 46.29
C ALA A 33 0.69 -9.29 46.90
N GLN A 34 0.18 -8.22 46.30
CA GLN A 34 -0.34 -7.02 46.95
C GLN A 34 0.64 -6.01 47.58
N SER A 35 0.66 -4.80 47.00
CA SER A 35 0.20 -3.63 47.75
C SER A 35 -0.29 -2.52 46.82
N ASN A 36 -1.51 -2.09 47.12
CA ASN A 36 -2.23 -0.93 46.58
C ASN A 36 -1.41 0.36 46.65
N LYS A 37 -1.52 1.21 45.62
CA LYS A 37 -1.78 2.65 45.75
C LYS A 37 -2.08 3.27 44.37
N ASN A 38 -3.31 3.77 44.23
CA ASN A 38 -3.76 4.72 43.21
C ASN A 38 -4.40 5.89 43.98
N PRO A 39 -4.73 7.04 43.38
CA PRO A 39 -4.03 7.87 42.40
C PRO A 39 -3.74 9.28 43.00
N LYS A 40 -2.86 10.08 42.36
CA LYS A 40 -2.88 11.55 42.56
C LYS A 40 -2.95 12.27 41.23
N ASN A 41 -4.05 13.00 41.10
CA ASN A 41 -4.44 14.06 40.17
C ASN A 41 -3.28 14.75 39.44
N ILE A 42 -3.34 14.76 38.12
CA ILE A 42 -2.64 15.72 37.28
C ILE A 42 -3.71 16.60 36.63
N THR A 43 -3.80 17.82 37.15
CA THR A 43 -4.61 18.92 36.64
C THR A 43 -3.94 19.49 35.39
N VAL A 44 -4.67 19.61 34.30
CA VAL A 44 -4.26 20.26 33.06
C VAL A 44 -4.60 21.75 33.18
N GLU A 45 -3.58 22.61 33.28
CA GLU A 45 -3.74 24.07 33.25
C GLU A 45 -3.99 24.54 31.81
N TYR A 46 -5.14 25.19 31.62
CA TYR A 46 -5.50 25.95 30.42
C TYR A 46 -4.83 27.31 30.48
N TYR A 47 -3.92 27.60 29.54
CA TYR A 47 -3.46 28.96 29.28
C TYR A 47 -4.46 29.67 28.35
N SER A 48 -5.16 30.66 28.92
CA SER A 48 -6.01 31.61 28.22
C SER A 48 -5.20 32.86 27.89
N GLU A 49 -4.76 33.02 26.64
CA GLU A 49 -4.18 34.28 26.17
C GLU A 49 -5.29 35.28 25.81
N ASN A 50 -5.34 36.35 26.61
CA ASN A 50 -6.22 37.50 26.41
C ASN A 50 -5.74 38.35 25.23
N ILE A 51 -6.63 38.54 24.26
CA ILE A 51 -6.52 39.46 23.13
C ILE A 51 -6.77 40.90 23.62
N PRO A 52 -5.84 41.87 23.45
CA PRO A 52 -6.21 43.28 23.50
C PRO A 52 -6.66 43.76 22.11
N LYS A 53 -7.95 44.08 22.01
CA LYS A 53 -8.54 44.83 20.89
C LYS A 53 -7.92 46.23 20.81
N LYS A 54 -7.12 46.50 19.78
CA LYS A 54 -6.83 47.88 19.33
C LYS A 54 -7.77 48.23 18.19
N ILE A 55 -8.76 49.06 18.51
CA ILE A 55 -9.62 49.74 17.55
C ILE A 55 -8.75 50.79 16.85
N LYS A 56 -8.60 50.66 15.53
CA LYS A 56 -8.11 51.74 14.66
C LYS A 56 -9.28 52.18 13.80
N GLU A 57 -9.84 53.34 14.14
CA GLU A 57 -10.72 54.09 13.27
C GLU A 57 -9.97 54.44 11.97
N GLN A 58 -10.56 54.14 10.83
CA GLN A 58 -10.14 54.70 9.55
C GLN A 58 -11.25 55.57 9.00
N SER A 59 -10.88 56.85 8.88
CA SER A 59 -11.66 57.98 8.39
C SER A 59 -12.15 57.75 6.97
N THR A 60 -13.47 57.89 6.78
CA THR A 60 -14.14 57.92 5.49
C THR A 60 -13.94 59.28 4.82
N TYR A 61 -13.01 59.35 3.86
CA TYR A 61 -12.94 60.48 2.96
C TYR A 61 -13.96 60.34 1.82
N MET A 62 -14.99 61.18 1.91
CA MET A 62 -15.93 61.50 0.84
C MET A 62 -15.18 62.18 -0.31
N ILE A 63 -15.15 61.55 -1.49
CA ILE A 63 -14.86 62.24 -2.74
C ILE A 63 -16.11 62.13 -3.62
N LYS A 64 -16.85 63.24 -3.67
CA LYS A 64 -17.83 63.54 -4.71
C LYS A 64 -17.08 63.63 -6.04
N ASN A 65 -17.50 62.87 -7.04
CA ASN A 65 -17.36 63.29 -8.43
C ASN A 65 -18.47 62.67 -9.29
N LYS A 66 -19.35 63.55 -9.77
CA LYS A 66 -20.32 63.27 -10.83
C LYS A 66 -19.58 63.30 -12.16
N ILE A 67 -19.49 62.18 -12.87
CA ILE A 67 -19.27 62.19 -14.33
C ILE A 67 -20.23 61.16 -14.94
N LEU A 68 -21.00 61.67 -15.90
CA LEU A 68 -21.99 60.98 -16.72
C LEU A 68 -21.29 60.30 -17.91
N LEU A 69 -21.92 59.24 -18.46
CA LEU A 69 -21.67 58.52 -19.74
C LEU A 69 -20.75 57.27 -19.69
N PRO A 70 -20.96 56.28 -20.58
CA PRO A 70 -22.21 55.65 -21.02
C PRO A 70 -22.19 54.12 -20.85
N VAL A 71 -23.34 53.49 -21.00
CA VAL A 71 -23.54 52.03 -20.98
C VAL A 71 -22.76 51.39 -22.15
N LEU A 72 -21.61 50.78 -21.88
CA LEU A 72 -21.03 49.74 -22.72
C LEU A 72 -21.27 48.40 -22.02
N ALA A 73 -22.18 47.62 -22.60
CA ALA A 73 -22.38 46.22 -22.26
C ALA A 73 -21.11 45.42 -22.61
N ALA A 74 -20.21 45.24 -21.64
CA ALA A 74 -19.19 44.21 -21.70
C ALA A 74 -19.84 42.89 -21.25
N LEU A 75 -20.27 42.08 -22.21
CA LEU A 75 -20.61 40.68 -22.02
C LEU A 75 -19.33 39.92 -21.64
N SER A 76 -18.88 40.06 -20.39
CA SER A 76 -17.82 39.24 -19.83
C SER A 76 -18.40 37.87 -19.52
N THR A 77 -18.52 37.02 -20.54
CA THR A 77 -18.63 35.57 -20.34
C THR A 77 -17.33 35.11 -19.69
N ALA A 78 -17.32 35.08 -18.36
CA ALA A 78 -16.30 34.39 -17.59
C ALA A 78 -16.34 32.92 -18.01
N LEU A 79 -15.42 32.55 -18.91
CA LEU A 79 -14.96 31.18 -19.08
C LEU A 79 -14.39 30.77 -17.73
N PHE A 80 -15.24 30.26 -16.84
CA PHE A 80 -14.77 29.43 -15.75
C PHE A 80 -14.15 28.20 -16.40
N SER A 81 -12.85 28.30 -16.67
CA SER A 81 -11.98 27.14 -16.85
C SER A 81 -12.20 26.28 -15.62
N THR A 82 -13.06 25.27 -15.72
CA THR A 82 -13.09 24.19 -14.75
C THR A 82 -11.70 23.58 -14.85
N THR A 83 -10.80 23.98 -13.95
CA THR A 83 -9.60 23.24 -13.69
C THR A 83 -10.11 21.84 -13.32
N SER A 84 -10.04 20.92 -14.28
CA SER A 84 -10.23 19.51 -14.00
C SER A 84 -9.13 19.18 -13.01
N MET A 85 -9.41 19.28 -11.72
CA MET A 85 -8.63 18.62 -10.71
C MET A 85 -8.60 17.17 -11.15
N ALA A 86 -7.46 16.77 -11.70
CA ALA A 86 -7.13 15.37 -11.87
C ALA A 86 -7.29 14.82 -10.45
N SER A 87 -8.34 14.04 -10.23
CA SER A 87 -8.59 13.41 -8.95
C SER A 87 -7.39 12.52 -8.70
N THR A 88 -6.47 13.01 -7.87
CA THR A 88 -5.32 12.26 -7.40
C THR A 88 -5.85 10.99 -6.78
N SER A 89 -5.23 9.86 -7.11
CA SER A 89 -5.54 8.60 -6.46
C SER A 89 -5.55 8.81 -4.95
N THR A 90 -6.58 8.31 -4.27
CA THR A 90 -6.74 8.46 -2.82
C THR A 90 -6.53 7.11 -2.18
N GLU A 91 -5.65 7.07 -1.18
CA GLU A 91 -5.43 5.91 -0.32
C GLU A 91 -5.75 6.29 1.13
N PHE A 92 -6.44 5.42 1.84
CA PHE A 92 -6.80 5.62 3.24
C PHE A 92 -6.91 4.28 3.95
N THR A 93 -6.34 4.19 5.14
CA THR A 93 -6.36 2.99 5.99
C THR A 93 -7.01 3.33 7.32
N SER A 94 -7.88 2.43 7.79
CA SER A 94 -8.49 2.50 9.11
C SER A 94 -8.56 1.09 9.69
N GLN A 95 -7.78 0.85 10.75
CA GLN A 95 -7.71 -0.45 11.43
C GLN A 95 -7.48 -1.60 10.42
N ASP A 96 -8.38 -2.57 10.35
CA ASP A 96 -8.23 -3.79 9.56
C ASP A 96 -8.69 -3.61 8.10
N TRP A 97 -8.91 -2.37 7.67
CA TRP A 97 -9.44 -2.03 6.34
C TRP A 97 -8.66 -0.89 5.68
N GLN A 98 -8.61 -0.94 4.35
CA GLN A 98 -8.06 0.13 3.52
C GLN A 98 -8.90 0.36 2.26
N VAL A 99 -8.85 1.57 1.73
CA VAL A 99 -9.42 1.92 0.42
C VAL A 99 -8.38 2.59 -0.45
N ALA A 100 -8.35 2.18 -1.72
CA ALA A 100 -7.62 2.87 -2.78
C ALA A 100 -8.57 3.20 -3.93
N CYS A 101 -8.68 4.47 -4.29
CA CYS A 101 -9.43 4.92 -5.44
C CYS A 101 -8.51 5.45 -6.54
N ASP A 102 -8.70 4.98 -7.77
CA ASP A 102 -7.87 5.35 -8.92
C ASP A 102 -8.43 6.57 -9.69
N ASN A 103 -7.68 7.02 -10.68
CA ASN A 103 -8.05 8.18 -11.52
C ASN A 103 -9.28 7.93 -12.42
N THR A 104 -9.68 6.67 -12.64
CA THR A 104 -10.97 6.35 -13.31
C THR A 104 -12.15 6.56 -12.38
N ARG A 105 -11.87 6.88 -11.11
CA ARG A 105 -12.79 6.97 -9.99
C ARG A 105 -13.34 5.64 -9.51
N THR A 106 -12.61 4.55 -9.78
CA THR A 106 -12.94 3.23 -9.24
C THR A 106 -12.30 3.09 -7.87
N CYS A 107 -13.10 2.76 -6.85
CA CYS A 107 -12.64 2.51 -5.49
C CYS A 107 -12.56 1.01 -5.21
N ARG A 108 -11.48 0.61 -4.53
CA ARG A 108 -11.19 -0.76 -4.09
C ARG A 108 -11.00 -0.75 -2.58
N LEU A 109 -11.86 -1.44 -1.86
CA LEU A 109 -11.79 -1.59 -0.42
C LEU A 109 -11.27 -2.98 -0.12
N ALA A 110 -10.18 -3.08 0.63
CA ALA A 110 -9.64 -4.34 1.10
C ALA A 110 -9.83 -4.43 2.63
N GLY A 111 -10.40 -5.54 3.09
CA GLY A 111 -10.61 -5.83 4.50
C GLY A 111 -9.96 -7.15 4.88
N TYR A 112 -9.45 -7.23 6.10
CA TYR A 112 -8.67 -8.36 6.59
C TYR A 112 -9.27 -8.95 7.88
N GLN A 113 -8.70 -10.04 8.37
CA GLN A 113 -8.94 -10.51 9.73
C GLN A 113 -8.42 -9.51 10.78
N ALA A 114 -8.62 -9.75 12.08
CA ALA A 114 -8.01 -8.93 13.13
C ALA A 114 -6.53 -9.30 13.36
N GLU A 115 -5.68 -8.36 13.79
CA GLU A 115 -4.22 -8.55 13.89
C GLU A 115 -3.82 -9.75 14.75
N ASN A 116 -4.55 -9.99 15.83
CA ASN A 116 -4.30 -11.08 16.75
C ASN A 116 -4.73 -12.46 16.22
N ASN A 117 -5.37 -12.53 15.04
CA ASN A 117 -5.79 -13.78 14.41
C ASN A 117 -4.94 -14.08 13.18
N SER A 118 -3.73 -14.62 13.39
CA SER A 118 -2.80 -14.95 12.29
C SER A 118 -2.91 -16.39 11.79
N GLU A 119 -3.65 -17.27 12.46
CA GLU A 119 -3.77 -18.69 12.08
C GLU A 119 -4.63 -18.88 10.82
N PHE A 120 -5.73 -18.11 10.73
CA PHE A 120 -6.69 -18.15 9.62
C PHE A 120 -6.79 -16.79 8.93
N PRO A 121 -5.77 -16.36 8.16
CA PRO A 121 -5.80 -15.08 7.46
C PRO A 121 -6.82 -15.08 6.33
N VAL A 122 -7.61 -14.01 6.23
CA VAL A 122 -8.62 -13.80 5.18
C VAL A 122 -8.53 -12.38 4.66
N SER A 123 -8.76 -12.22 3.36
CA SER A 123 -8.95 -10.92 2.74
C SER A 123 -10.21 -10.90 1.89
N ILE A 124 -10.94 -9.80 1.97
CA ILE A 124 -12.02 -9.46 1.04
C ILE A 124 -11.61 -8.22 0.25
N LEU A 125 -11.88 -8.25 -1.06
CA LEU A 125 -11.76 -7.10 -1.94
C LEU A 125 -13.14 -6.74 -2.48
N LEU A 126 -13.60 -5.53 -2.16
CA LEU A 126 -14.81 -4.93 -2.70
C LEU A 126 -14.43 -3.85 -3.73
N VAL A 127 -15.02 -3.89 -4.92
CA VAL A 127 -14.70 -2.96 -6.01
C VAL A 127 -15.96 -2.27 -6.48
N ARG A 128 -15.98 -0.93 -6.42
CA ARG A 128 -17.08 -0.12 -6.96
C ARG A 128 -16.56 0.86 -8.00
N ARG A 129 -17.02 0.71 -9.24
CA ARG A 129 -16.78 1.67 -10.33
C ARG A 129 -17.52 2.99 -10.05
N ALA A 130 -17.12 4.06 -10.71
CA ALA A 130 -17.84 5.33 -10.66
C ALA A 130 -19.13 5.31 -11.51
N GLY A 131 -20.03 6.28 -11.28
CA GLY A 131 -21.33 6.42 -11.95
C GLY A 131 -22.51 5.88 -11.15
N ALA A 132 -23.67 6.55 -11.21
CA ALA A 132 -24.82 6.34 -10.31
C ALA A 132 -25.24 4.86 -10.15
N ASN A 133 -25.29 4.10 -11.25
CA ASN A 133 -25.76 2.72 -11.29
C ASN A 133 -24.66 1.66 -11.07
N ALA A 134 -23.46 2.07 -10.67
CA ALA A 134 -22.36 1.14 -10.49
C ALA A 134 -22.60 0.20 -9.29
N GLY A 135 -22.71 -1.10 -9.58
CA GLY A 135 -22.72 -2.15 -8.57
C GLY A 135 -21.35 -2.35 -7.92
N VAL A 136 -21.33 -3.23 -6.93
CA VAL A 136 -20.14 -3.59 -6.15
C VAL A 136 -19.81 -5.05 -6.41
N ASP A 137 -18.61 -5.30 -6.89
CA ASP A 137 -18.06 -6.65 -7.06
C ASP A 137 -17.32 -7.05 -5.78
N GLY A 138 -17.43 -8.31 -5.35
CA GLY A 138 -16.78 -8.82 -4.16
C GLY A 138 -15.95 -10.08 -4.42
N LYS A 139 -14.74 -10.14 -3.86
CA LYS A 139 -13.83 -11.29 -3.96
C LYS A 139 -13.27 -11.65 -2.60
N VAL A 140 -13.10 -12.94 -2.35
CA VAL A 140 -12.51 -13.47 -1.11
C VAL A 140 -11.26 -14.29 -1.42
N LYS A 141 -10.25 -14.14 -0.57
CA LYS A 141 -9.05 -14.97 -0.56
C LYS A 141 -8.75 -15.41 0.87
N LEU A 142 -8.56 -16.70 1.05
CA LEU A 142 -8.22 -17.34 2.32
C LEU A 142 -6.76 -17.76 2.31
N GLY A 143 -6.10 -17.71 3.47
CA GLY A 143 -4.74 -18.21 3.69
C GLY A 143 -4.62 -18.98 5.02
N GLY A 144 -3.38 -19.33 5.42
CA GLY A 144 -3.07 -20.02 6.68
C GLY A 144 -2.04 -21.13 6.52
N ALA A 145 -1.22 -21.33 7.55
CA ALA A 145 0.02 -22.10 7.54
C ALA A 145 -0.13 -23.62 7.81
N LYS A 146 -1.32 -24.14 8.12
CA LYS A 146 -1.53 -25.60 8.12
C LYS A 146 -1.56 -26.10 6.68
N ASP A 147 -0.47 -26.79 6.29
CA ASP A 147 -0.12 -27.41 5.01
C ASP A 147 -1.08 -27.19 3.84
N SER A 148 -1.10 -25.91 3.45
CA SER A 148 -1.62 -25.37 2.21
C SER A 148 -3.13 -25.17 2.13
N SER A 149 -3.67 -24.19 2.84
CA SER A 149 -4.97 -23.61 2.48
C SER A 149 -5.01 -23.25 0.98
N SER A 150 -3.96 -22.66 0.40
CA SER A 150 -3.89 -22.36 -1.05
C SER A 150 -3.75 -23.59 -1.97
N LYS A 151 -2.94 -24.60 -1.64
CA LYS A 151 -2.78 -25.81 -2.49
C LYS A 151 -3.90 -26.84 -2.24
N ALA A 152 -4.44 -26.94 -1.02
CA ALA A 152 -5.73 -27.55 -0.76
C ALA A 152 -6.82 -26.83 -1.57
N LEU A 153 -6.97 -25.50 -1.48
CA LEU A 153 -7.92 -24.71 -2.30
C LEU A 153 -7.77 -24.97 -3.80
N MET A 154 -6.53 -25.10 -4.30
CA MET A 154 -6.25 -25.46 -5.71
C MET A 154 -6.61 -26.92 -6.06
N GLN A 155 -6.59 -27.85 -5.10
CA GLN A 155 -6.95 -29.26 -5.28
C GLN A 155 -8.44 -29.56 -5.09
N LEU A 156 -9.23 -28.61 -4.59
CA LEU A 156 -10.65 -28.83 -4.25
C LEU A 156 -11.57 -28.98 -5.48
N GLY A 157 -11.12 -28.63 -6.68
CA GLY A 157 -11.98 -28.59 -7.87
C GLY A 157 -13.26 -27.76 -7.66
N ASN A 158 -14.30 -27.99 -8.47
CA ASN A 158 -15.55 -27.22 -8.42
C ASN A 158 -16.49 -27.59 -7.25
N ARG A 159 -16.12 -28.57 -6.41
CA ARG A 159 -17.01 -29.19 -5.40
C ARG A 159 -16.95 -28.55 -4.02
N HIS A 160 -15.97 -27.71 -3.75
CA HIS A 160 -15.88 -27.04 -2.45
C HIS A 160 -15.92 -25.53 -2.65
N ARG A 161 -16.93 -24.92 -2.05
CA ARG A 161 -17.15 -23.48 -2.10
C ARG A 161 -17.03 -22.91 -0.70
N ILE A 162 -16.73 -21.63 -0.67
CA ILE A 162 -16.61 -20.88 0.58
C ILE A 162 -18.01 -20.43 0.93
N SER A 163 -18.51 -20.76 2.11
CA SER A 163 -19.81 -20.27 2.59
C SER A 163 -19.63 -19.00 3.41
N LEU A 164 -20.52 -18.03 3.23
CA LEU A 164 -20.53 -16.78 3.99
C LEU A 164 -21.55 -16.86 5.13
N PHE A 165 -21.09 -16.65 6.36
CA PHE A 165 -21.94 -16.51 7.53
C PHE A 165 -21.81 -15.09 8.10
N ILE A 166 -22.95 -14.47 8.42
CA ILE A 166 -23.00 -13.17 9.09
C ILE A 166 -23.93 -13.32 10.29
N ASN A 167 -23.41 -13.10 11.49
CA ASN A 167 -24.12 -13.33 12.76
C ASN A 167 -24.76 -14.72 12.79
N ASP A 168 -23.96 -15.73 12.42
CA ASP A 168 -24.32 -17.15 12.35
C ASP A 168 -25.45 -17.51 11.35
N LYS A 169 -25.99 -16.54 10.60
CA LYS A 169 -26.88 -16.78 9.46
C LYS A 169 -26.08 -17.11 8.20
N ASP A 170 -26.47 -18.19 7.52
CA ASP A 170 -25.89 -18.63 6.25
C ASP A 170 -26.41 -17.79 5.07
N TYR A 171 -25.48 -17.24 4.28
CA TYR A 171 -25.74 -16.50 3.04
C TYR A 171 -25.31 -17.29 1.78
N GLY A 172 -25.08 -18.59 1.95
CA GLY A 172 -24.78 -19.55 0.90
C GLY A 172 -23.32 -19.52 0.46
N GLU A 173 -23.08 -20.24 -0.63
CA GLU A 173 -21.76 -20.51 -1.19
C GLU A 173 -21.31 -19.46 -2.22
N THR A 174 -20.02 -19.15 -2.26
CA THR A 174 -19.41 -18.32 -3.30
C THR A 174 -19.48 -18.99 -4.68
N LYS A 175 -19.15 -18.22 -5.72
CA LYS A 175 -18.73 -18.83 -7.01
C LYS A 175 -17.51 -19.75 -6.80
N PRO A 176 -17.22 -20.67 -7.73
CA PRO A 176 -16.08 -21.58 -7.58
C PRO A 176 -14.79 -20.80 -7.41
N TYR A 177 -13.88 -21.33 -6.58
CA TYR A 177 -12.56 -20.75 -6.42
C TYR A 177 -11.76 -20.85 -7.73
N SER A 178 -11.13 -19.76 -8.15
CA SER A 178 -10.25 -19.72 -9.31
C SER A 178 -8.80 -19.83 -8.86
N ALA A 179 -8.15 -20.96 -9.15
CA ALA A 179 -6.73 -21.15 -8.90
C ALA A 179 -5.86 -20.12 -9.63
N ALA A 180 -6.23 -19.79 -10.87
CA ALA A 180 -5.51 -18.80 -11.68
C ALA A 180 -5.61 -17.37 -11.11
N ALA A 181 -6.79 -16.99 -10.60
CA ALA A 181 -7.00 -15.68 -9.99
C ALA A 181 -6.60 -15.63 -8.51
N GLY A 182 -6.46 -16.79 -7.86
CA GLY A 182 -6.16 -16.91 -6.43
C GLY A 182 -7.27 -16.40 -5.51
N ASN A 183 -8.53 -16.44 -5.94
CA ASN A 183 -9.69 -15.97 -5.19
C ASN A 183 -11.00 -16.65 -5.64
N ALA A 184 -12.06 -16.48 -4.85
CA ALA A 184 -13.44 -16.79 -5.22
C ALA A 184 -14.28 -15.50 -5.27
N GLU A 185 -15.26 -15.43 -6.18
CA GLU A 185 -16.18 -14.30 -6.29
C GLU A 185 -17.41 -14.51 -5.39
N LEU A 186 -17.82 -13.45 -4.69
CA LEU A 186 -19.08 -13.39 -3.95
C LEU A 186 -20.25 -13.21 -4.93
N THR A 187 -21.43 -13.72 -4.58
CA THR A 187 -22.67 -13.42 -5.29
C THR A 187 -23.17 -12.02 -4.94
N GLN A 188 -24.06 -11.43 -5.76
CA GLN A 188 -24.58 -10.09 -5.47
C GLN A 188 -25.36 -10.03 -4.15
N ALA A 189 -26.07 -11.10 -3.80
CA ALA A 189 -26.78 -11.21 -2.52
C ALA A 189 -25.79 -11.22 -1.34
N GLN A 190 -24.69 -11.98 -1.45
CA GLN A 190 -23.62 -11.99 -0.45
C GLN A 190 -22.95 -10.63 -0.32
N VAL A 191 -22.63 -9.95 -1.43
CA VAL A 191 -22.04 -8.61 -1.38
C VAL A 191 -22.97 -7.62 -0.68
N THR A 192 -24.27 -7.66 -1.00
CA THR A 192 -25.26 -6.76 -0.37
C THR A 192 -25.35 -6.98 1.13
N ALA A 193 -25.46 -8.25 1.56
CA ALA A 193 -25.50 -8.60 2.97
C ALA A 193 -24.20 -8.24 3.72
N LEU A 194 -23.06 -8.47 3.07
CA LEU A 194 -21.75 -8.12 3.63
C LEU A 194 -21.60 -6.60 3.81
N LEU A 195 -21.96 -5.80 2.81
CA LEU A 195 -21.92 -4.35 2.91
C LEU A 195 -22.78 -3.83 4.06
N GLU A 196 -23.98 -4.37 4.23
CA GLU A 196 -24.83 -4.01 5.37
C GLU A 196 -24.18 -4.39 6.71
N ALA A 197 -23.64 -5.60 6.81
CA ALA A 197 -22.97 -6.07 8.03
C ALA A 197 -21.78 -5.21 8.43
N LEU A 198 -21.00 -4.74 7.44
CA LEU A 198 -19.83 -3.89 7.64
C LEU A 198 -20.15 -2.47 8.12
N THR A 199 -21.42 -2.03 8.02
CA THR A 199 -21.86 -0.75 8.60
C THR A 199 -22.15 -0.85 10.10
N LYS A 200 -22.22 -2.07 10.64
CA LYS A 200 -22.60 -2.41 12.01
C LYS A 200 -21.44 -3.15 12.68
N SER A 201 -21.62 -3.48 13.96
CA SER A 201 -20.78 -4.51 14.56
C SER A 201 -21.35 -5.89 14.24
N SER A 202 -20.59 -6.72 13.54
CA SER A 202 -21.06 -7.99 12.99
C SER A 202 -19.99 -9.09 13.08
N LYS A 203 -20.42 -10.32 13.39
CA LYS A 203 -19.57 -11.51 13.29
C LYS A 203 -19.61 -12.04 11.85
N ILE A 204 -18.57 -11.75 11.07
CA ILE A 204 -18.47 -12.17 9.67
C ILE A 204 -17.50 -13.34 9.55
N THR A 205 -17.99 -14.50 9.10
CA THR A 205 -17.20 -15.73 9.01
C THR A 205 -17.28 -16.34 7.62
N LEU A 206 -16.13 -16.71 7.08
CA LEU A 206 -15.99 -17.46 5.85
C LEU A 206 -15.66 -18.90 6.22
N ALA A 207 -16.45 -19.83 5.70
CA ALA A 207 -16.40 -21.23 6.06
C ALA A 207 -15.96 -22.07 4.87
N LEU A 208 -15.03 -22.99 5.09
CA LEU A 208 -14.68 -24.01 4.12
C LEU A 208 -14.40 -25.31 4.87
N ARG A 209 -15.23 -26.33 4.63
CA ARG A 209 -15.21 -27.59 5.40
C ARG A 209 -15.29 -27.29 6.90
N ASN A 210 -14.31 -27.75 7.68
CA ASN A 210 -14.23 -27.58 9.13
C ASN A 210 -13.48 -26.31 9.56
N SER A 211 -12.92 -25.57 8.60
CA SER A 211 -12.17 -24.35 8.86
C SER A 211 -13.07 -23.12 8.76
N ARG A 212 -12.77 -22.12 9.58
CA ARG A 212 -13.51 -20.87 9.71
C ARG A 212 -12.52 -19.72 9.77
N TRP A 213 -12.71 -18.74 8.89
CA TRP A 213 -11.93 -17.51 8.83
C TRP A 213 -12.82 -16.36 9.27
N GLN A 214 -12.39 -15.61 10.28
CA GLN A 214 -13.14 -14.45 10.74
C GLN A 214 -12.60 -13.18 10.06
N LEU A 215 -13.48 -12.48 9.35
CA LEU A 215 -13.20 -11.16 8.81
C LEU A 215 -13.48 -10.11 9.89
N SER A 216 -12.60 -9.11 10.02
CA SER A 216 -12.84 -7.98 10.91
C SER A 216 -13.84 -6.99 10.29
N ASP A 217 -14.71 -6.41 11.11
CA ASP A 217 -15.57 -5.26 10.76
C ASP A 217 -14.94 -3.91 11.12
N LYS A 218 -13.82 -3.93 11.85
CA LYS A 218 -13.20 -2.73 12.44
C LYS A 218 -12.58 -1.83 11.38
N GLY A 219 -13.10 -0.61 11.26
CA GLY A 219 -12.63 0.39 10.29
C GLY A 219 -13.31 0.32 8.92
N ALA A 220 -14.15 -0.68 8.68
CA ALA A 220 -14.86 -0.86 7.41
C ALA A 220 -15.74 0.36 7.07
N SER A 221 -16.53 0.85 8.02
CA SER A 221 -17.37 2.04 7.83
C SER A 221 -16.58 3.30 7.46
N ALA A 222 -15.38 3.47 8.03
CA ALA A 222 -14.54 4.64 7.74
C ALA A 222 -14.01 4.61 6.30
N VAL A 223 -13.54 3.45 5.82
CA VAL A 223 -13.07 3.31 4.43
C VAL A 223 -14.24 3.36 3.42
N MET A 224 -15.42 2.87 3.80
CA MET A 224 -16.65 2.99 3.01
C MET A 224 -17.08 4.45 2.85
N LEU A 225 -17.07 5.22 3.94
CA LEU A 225 -17.35 6.65 3.90
C LEU A 225 -16.33 7.40 3.03
N LYS A 226 -15.03 7.05 3.13
CA LYS A 226 -13.99 7.66 2.28
C LYS A 226 -14.21 7.37 0.79
N ALA A 227 -14.64 6.16 0.45
CA ALA A 227 -15.01 5.80 -0.93
C ALA A 227 -16.23 6.59 -1.42
N ASP A 228 -17.24 6.79 -0.57
CA ASP A 228 -18.42 7.59 -0.88
C ASP A 228 -18.05 9.07 -1.09
N GLU A 229 -17.18 9.64 -0.25
CA GLU A 229 -16.66 11.01 -0.39
C GLU A 229 -15.97 11.19 -1.74
N PHE A 230 -15.04 10.28 -2.07
CA PHE A 230 -14.27 10.35 -3.31
C PHE A 230 -15.15 10.21 -4.56
N GLN A 231 -16.25 9.47 -4.50
CA GLN A 231 -17.18 9.27 -5.63
C GLN A 231 -18.36 10.26 -5.63
N GLY A 232 -18.43 11.19 -4.67
CA GLY A 232 -19.54 12.15 -4.56
C GLY A 232 -20.87 11.50 -4.18
N ARG A 233 -20.84 10.39 -3.43
CA ARG A 233 -22.03 9.62 -3.05
C ARG A 233 -22.54 9.88 -1.64
N VAL A 234 -21.81 10.62 -0.79
CA VAL A 234 -22.22 10.88 0.60
C VAL A 234 -23.62 11.50 0.64
N GLY A 235 -24.54 10.85 1.35
CA GLY A 235 -25.94 11.27 1.47
C GLY A 235 -26.84 10.91 0.28
N THR A 236 -26.36 10.12 -0.68
CA THR A 236 -27.17 9.55 -1.77
C THR A 236 -27.67 8.16 -1.42
N SER A 237 -28.74 7.69 -2.07
CA SER A 237 -29.28 6.32 -1.90
C SER A 237 -28.30 5.19 -2.28
N SER A 238 -27.28 5.53 -3.08
CA SER A 238 -26.25 4.62 -3.58
C SER A 238 -24.97 4.60 -2.74
N ALA A 239 -24.94 5.36 -1.63
CA ALA A 239 -23.84 5.37 -0.69
C ALA A 239 -23.68 3.98 -0.02
N PHE A 240 -22.45 3.65 0.37
CA PHE A 240 -22.22 2.52 1.28
C PHE A 240 -22.78 2.82 2.66
N ILE A 241 -22.51 4.02 3.17
CA ILE A 241 -23.06 4.50 4.43
C ILE A 241 -24.36 5.24 4.15
N LYS A 242 -25.48 4.57 4.40
CA LYS A 242 -26.81 5.19 4.32
C LYS A 242 -27.11 5.90 5.62
N ASN A 243 -27.54 7.14 5.50
CA ASN A 243 -28.26 7.82 6.57
C ASN A 243 -29.75 7.63 6.27
N ASP A 244 -30.58 7.57 7.31
CA ASP A 244 -32.03 7.39 7.15
C ASP A 244 -32.66 8.51 6.29
N ASP A 245 -32.00 9.68 6.22
CA ASP A 245 -32.36 10.83 5.38
C ASP A 245 -31.50 10.93 4.08
N ALA A 246 -31.28 9.84 3.35
CA ALA A 246 -30.58 9.87 2.06
C ALA A 246 -31.41 10.61 0.97
N VAL A 247 -31.45 11.94 1.06
CA VAL A 247 -32.30 12.84 0.24
C VAL A 247 -31.54 13.42 -0.97
N LYS A 248 -30.20 13.32 -1.00
CA LYS A 248 -29.42 13.92 -2.10
C LYS A 248 -29.64 13.16 -3.41
N SER A 249 -30.00 13.93 -4.44
CA SER A 249 -30.07 13.45 -5.82
C SER A 249 -28.74 12.89 -6.32
N SER A 250 -28.81 11.90 -7.21
CA SER A 250 -27.67 11.27 -7.87
C SER A 250 -26.85 12.22 -8.77
N GLY A 251 -27.29 13.47 -8.98
CA GLY A 251 -26.60 14.44 -9.83
C GLY A 251 -25.18 14.83 -9.37
N GLY A 252 -24.85 14.66 -8.08
CA GLY A 252 -23.50 14.87 -7.54
C GLY A 252 -22.56 13.66 -7.67
N ILE A 253 -23.07 12.50 -8.11
CA ILE A 253 -22.27 11.28 -8.23
C ILE A 253 -21.32 11.43 -9.40
N LEU A 254 -20.04 11.27 -9.12
CA LEU A 254 -19.01 11.43 -10.12
C LEU A 254 -19.09 10.32 -11.17
N LEU A 255 -19.11 10.75 -12.44
CA LEU A 255 -19.05 9.85 -13.59
C LEU A 255 -17.68 9.18 -13.69
N LEU A 256 -17.67 7.99 -14.29
CA LEU A 256 -16.45 7.28 -14.67
C LEU A 256 -15.59 8.18 -15.56
N LYS A 257 -14.32 8.32 -15.21
CA LYS A 257 -13.35 9.01 -16.08
C LYS A 257 -12.67 8.00 -16.99
N GLN A 258 -12.47 8.38 -18.26
CA GLN A 258 -11.65 7.58 -19.18
C GLN A 258 -10.23 7.44 -18.63
N ARG A 259 -9.70 6.21 -18.71
CA ARG A 259 -8.34 5.93 -18.30
C ARG A 259 -7.38 6.69 -19.23
N GLN A 260 -6.64 7.63 -18.65
CA GLN A 260 -5.52 8.26 -19.33
C GLN A 260 -4.30 7.35 -19.18
N TYR A 261 -3.72 6.95 -20.31
CA TYR A 261 -2.48 6.18 -20.33
C TYR A 261 -1.31 7.14 -20.47
N TYR A 262 -0.40 7.14 -19.50
CA TYR A 262 0.89 7.80 -19.67
C TYR A 262 1.81 6.86 -20.44
N VAL A 263 2.18 7.24 -21.67
CA VAL A 263 3.20 6.52 -22.43
C VAL A 263 4.57 7.00 -21.96
N LEU A 264 5.17 6.26 -21.04
CA LEU A 264 6.59 6.44 -20.72
C LEU A 264 7.41 5.84 -21.85
N SER A 265 8.22 6.68 -22.52
CA SER A 265 9.19 6.22 -23.51
C SER A 265 10.33 5.50 -22.79
N TYR A 266 10.20 4.18 -22.63
CA TYR A 266 11.24 3.35 -22.05
C TYR A 266 12.42 3.22 -23.03
N GLN A 267 13.60 3.64 -22.58
CA GLN A 267 14.84 3.47 -23.31
C GLN A 267 15.72 2.49 -22.54
N VAL A 268 16.09 1.38 -23.16
CA VAL A 268 17.14 0.51 -22.62
C VAL A 268 18.45 1.31 -22.69
N PRO A 269 19.16 1.52 -21.57
CA PRO A 269 20.48 2.12 -21.58
C PRO A 269 21.39 1.36 -22.56
N LYS A 270 21.78 2.03 -23.64
CA LYS A 270 22.70 1.46 -24.62
C LYS A 270 24.11 1.81 -24.20
N ARG A 271 24.97 0.80 -24.08
CA ARG A 271 26.42 1.02 -24.07
C ARG A 271 26.79 1.52 -25.46
N THR A 272 27.02 2.82 -25.61
CA THR A 272 27.55 3.38 -26.85
C THR A 272 28.92 2.72 -27.11
N MET A 273 29.04 1.97 -28.19
CA MET A 273 30.32 1.41 -28.62
C MET A 273 31.29 2.59 -28.86
N GLY A 274 32.43 2.57 -28.15
CA GLY A 274 33.44 3.64 -28.22
C GLY A 274 33.58 4.51 -26.97
N ASN A 275 32.70 4.39 -25.96
CA ASN A 275 32.76 5.23 -24.75
C ASN A 275 32.93 4.42 -23.45
N ASP A 276 33.86 3.47 -23.47
CA ASP A 276 34.29 2.66 -22.32
C ASP A 276 35.18 3.44 -21.35
N LYS A 277 34.94 4.75 -21.22
CA LYS A 277 35.64 5.58 -20.26
C LYS A 277 35.34 5.05 -18.86
N LYS A 278 36.35 4.44 -18.23
CA LYS A 278 36.29 3.94 -16.86
C LYS A 278 36.08 5.13 -15.93
N PHE A 279 34.92 5.21 -15.31
CA PHE A 279 34.67 6.18 -14.25
C PHE A 279 35.48 5.78 -13.02
N VAL A 280 36.25 6.73 -12.47
CA VAL A 280 37.07 6.52 -11.28
C VAL A 280 36.81 7.66 -10.30
N MET A 281 36.27 7.30 -9.14
CA MET A 281 36.06 8.20 -8.00
C MET A 281 36.12 7.37 -6.72
N ARG A 282 36.72 7.90 -5.65
CA ARG A 282 36.76 7.19 -4.36
C ARG A 282 35.36 7.10 -3.77
N SER A 283 35.03 6.01 -3.08
CA SER A 283 33.72 5.81 -2.44
C SER A 283 33.35 6.96 -1.49
N SER A 284 34.32 7.48 -0.72
CA SER A 284 34.09 8.63 0.18
C SER A 284 33.76 9.93 -0.57
N GLN A 285 34.33 10.11 -1.77
CA GLN A 285 34.00 11.25 -2.63
C GLN A 285 32.61 11.11 -3.25
N LEU A 286 32.22 9.88 -3.66
CA LEU A 286 30.86 9.60 -4.12
C LEU A 286 29.83 9.83 -3.02
N ALA A 287 30.07 9.30 -1.82
CA ALA A 287 29.23 9.51 -0.65
C ALA A 287 29.05 11.01 -0.36
N SER A 288 30.16 11.76 -0.30
CA SER A 288 30.12 13.22 -0.09
C SER A 288 29.38 13.96 -1.20
N LEU A 289 29.58 13.55 -2.46
CA LEU A 289 28.93 14.14 -3.62
C LEU A 289 27.41 13.99 -3.54
N VAL A 290 26.92 12.80 -3.20
CA VAL A 290 25.48 12.53 -3.19
C VAL A 290 24.80 12.95 -1.88
N LYS A 291 25.55 13.09 -0.76
CA LYS A 291 24.99 13.51 0.54
C LYS A 291 24.17 14.80 0.42
N GLY A 292 24.64 15.77 -0.37
CA GLY A 292 23.94 17.04 -0.61
C GLY A 292 22.63 16.95 -1.41
N THR A 293 22.27 15.78 -1.94
CA THR A 293 20.98 15.55 -2.63
C THR A 293 19.84 15.23 -1.68
N MET A 294 20.13 15.05 -0.39
CA MET A 294 19.18 14.66 0.65
C MET A 294 19.15 15.73 1.75
N LYS A 295 17.95 16.04 2.26
CA LYS A 295 17.80 17.01 3.36
C LYS A 295 18.32 16.46 4.70
N ASP A 296 18.07 15.18 4.96
CA ASP A 296 18.54 14.46 6.14
C ASP A 296 19.10 13.11 5.70
N ALA A 297 20.36 13.12 5.26
CA ALA A 297 21.01 11.93 4.74
C ALA A 297 21.21 10.85 5.81
N ASP A 298 21.41 11.25 7.07
CA ASP A 298 21.71 10.31 8.15
C ASP A 298 20.43 9.54 8.56
N SER A 299 19.24 10.15 8.43
CA SER A 299 17.96 9.45 8.59
C SER A 299 17.55 8.62 7.36
N VAL A 300 17.67 9.19 6.16
CA VAL A 300 17.11 8.59 4.93
C VAL A 300 18.06 7.56 4.30
N CYS A 301 19.35 7.68 4.58
CA CYS A 301 20.42 6.84 4.05
C CYS A 301 21.57 6.66 5.07
N PRO A 302 21.29 6.13 6.28
CA PRO A 302 22.27 5.99 7.35
C PRO A 302 23.54 5.23 6.91
N ASN A 303 23.40 4.26 6.00
CA ASN A 303 24.50 3.42 5.54
C ASN A 303 25.37 4.10 4.46
N LEU A 304 25.13 5.36 4.10
CA LEU A 304 25.87 6.05 3.02
C LEU A 304 27.39 6.11 3.24
N SER A 305 27.81 6.12 4.50
CA SER A 305 29.24 6.14 4.89
C SER A 305 29.84 4.74 5.04
N ASP A 306 29.03 3.70 4.87
CA ASP A 306 29.47 2.33 5.06
C ASP A 306 30.44 1.90 3.96
N LYS A 307 31.19 0.83 4.25
CA LYS A 307 32.15 0.25 3.32
C LYS A 307 31.51 -0.60 2.22
N SER A 308 30.17 -0.65 2.17
CA SER A 308 29.42 -1.38 1.15
C SER A 308 29.82 -0.90 -0.25
N PRO A 309 29.93 -1.81 -1.24
CA PRO A 309 30.42 -1.45 -2.56
C PRO A 309 29.44 -0.53 -3.29
N TRP A 310 29.99 0.41 -4.05
CA TRP A 310 29.23 1.21 -5.00
C TRP A 310 29.06 0.45 -6.30
N ARG A 311 27.83 0.38 -6.83
CA ARG A 311 27.56 -0.16 -8.16
C ARG A 311 27.36 1.00 -9.14
N ILE A 312 28.29 1.12 -10.08
CA ILE A 312 28.24 2.15 -11.12
C ILE A 312 27.88 1.51 -12.46
N SER A 313 26.89 2.04 -13.17
CA SER A 313 26.47 1.56 -14.48
C SER A 313 26.31 2.73 -15.45
N ARG A 314 26.81 2.60 -16.68
CA ARG A 314 26.67 3.66 -17.67
C ARG A 314 25.24 3.69 -18.23
N LEU A 315 24.61 4.86 -18.24
CA LEU A 315 23.25 5.06 -18.77
C LEU A 315 23.28 5.51 -20.24
N ASN A 316 24.23 6.38 -20.57
CA ASN A 316 24.47 6.88 -21.93
C ASN A 316 25.93 7.40 -22.05
N GLY A 317 26.22 8.19 -23.09
CA GLY A 317 27.55 8.73 -23.35
C GLY A 317 28.12 9.64 -22.26
N SER A 318 27.30 10.22 -21.37
CA SER A 318 27.73 11.21 -20.38
C SER A 318 27.17 11.00 -18.97
N GLN A 319 26.23 10.07 -18.78
CA GLN A 319 25.56 9.83 -17.50
C GLN A 319 25.79 8.41 -17.00
N LEU A 320 25.89 8.31 -15.68
CA LEU A 320 26.07 7.07 -14.92
C LEU A 320 24.93 6.95 -13.89
N LEU A 321 24.58 5.71 -13.58
CA LEU A 321 23.76 5.31 -12.46
C LEU A 321 24.68 4.87 -11.33
N ALA A 322 24.66 5.59 -10.21
CA ALA A 322 25.35 5.22 -8.99
C ALA A 322 24.35 4.61 -8.00
N GLN A 323 24.69 3.44 -7.46
CA GLN A 323 23.87 2.74 -6.47
C GLN A 323 24.71 2.36 -5.26
N HIS A 324 24.12 2.51 -4.07
CA HIS A 324 24.74 2.14 -2.81
C HIS A 324 23.65 1.75 -1.80
N GLU A 325 23.97 0.87 -0.86
CA GLU A 325 23.04 0.52 0.21
C GLU A 325 22.77 1.76 1.08
N CYS A 326 21.49 2.09 1.30
CA CYS A 326 21.12 3.23 2.14
C CYS A 326 20.68 2.82 3.53
N TRP A 327 19.89 1.77 3.64
CA TRP A 327 19.34 1.32 4.90
C TRP A 327 18.93 -0.14 4.81
N THR A 328 18.96 -0.80 5.96
CA THR A 328 18.44 -2.15 6.16
C THR A 328 17.60 -2.16 7.44
N GLY A 329 16.44 -2.79 7.39
CA GLY A 329 15.53 -2.99 8.52
C GLY A 329 15.12 -4.45 8.64
N ALA A 330 14.30 -4.78 9.64
CA ALA A 330 13.99 -6.17 10.00
C ALA A 330 13.44 -7.05 8.85
N TYR A 331 12.76 -6.44 7.86
CA TYR A 331 12.12 -7.17 6.75
C TYR A 331 12.43 -6.60 5.37
N ASN A 332 13.13 -5.47 5.32
CA ASN A 332 13.24 -4.62 4.15
C ASN A 332 14.65 -4.04 4.06
N ALA A 333 15.08 -3.71 2.86
CA ALA A 333 16.29 -2.93 2.62
C ALA A 333 16.03 -1.96 1.47
N GLY A 334 16.84 -0.90 1.42
CA GLY A 334 16.77 0.09 0.37
C GLY A 334 18.16 0.52 -0.07
N ALA A 335 18.35 0.54 -1.39
CA ALA A 335 19.49 1.19 -2.02
C ALA A 335 19.15 2.62 -2.43
N GLY A 336 20.09 3.52 -2.14
CA GLY A 336 20.19 4.84 -2.75
C GLY A 336 20.60 4.72 -4.21
N VAL A 337 19.89 5.45 -5.07
CA VAL A 337 20.13 5.47 -6.51
C VAL A 337 20.19 6.90 -7.01
N TRP A 338 21.27 7.23 -7.69
CA TRP A 338 21.53 8.56 -8.26
C TRP A 338 21.90 8.49 -9.73
N VAL A 339 21.45 9.47 -10.49
CA VAL A 339 22.01 9.79 -11.81
C VAL A 339 23.11 10.83 -11.62
N ILE A 340 24.30 10.55 -12.11
CA ILE A 340 25.45 11.47 -12.08
C ILE A 340 26.01 11.64 -13.50
N ASN A 341 26.61 12.78 -13.80
CA ASN A 341 27.44 12.91 -15.00
C ASN A 341 28.75 12.12 -14.81
N ASP A 342 29.37 11.66 -15.89
CA ASP A 342 30.65 10.96 -15.85
C ASP A 342 31.87 11.89 -15.77
N SER A 343 31.64 13.19 -15.78
CA SER A 343 32.63 14.26 -15.76
C SER A 343 32.14 15.46 -14.94
N LYS A 344 33.07 16.31 -14.49
CA LYS A 344 32.73 17.54 -13.77
C LYS A 344 32.00 18.53 -14.70
N PRO A 345 30.96 19.24 -14.23
CA PRO A 345 30.32 19.08 -12.92
C PRO A 345 29.44 17.81 -12.86
N TYR A 346 29.64 17.01 -11.81
CA TYR A 346 29.01 15.67 -11.69
C TYR A 346 27.49 15.69 -11.46
N LYS A 347 26.92 16.81 -10.99
CA LYS A 347 25.47 17.07 -10.88
C LYS A 347 24.63 15.85 -10.43
N PRO A 348 24.82 15.34 -9.21
CA PRO A 348 24.08 14.18 -8.73
C PRO A 348 22.60 14.51 -8.56
N THR A 349 21.73 13.62 -9.05
CA THR A 349 20.28 13.71 -8.89
C THR A 349 19.79 12.42 -8.22
N LEU A 350 19.18 12.54 -7.04
CA LEU A 350 18.58 11.41 -6.34
C LEU A 350 17.33 10.93 -7.09
N VAL A 351 17.26 9.62 -7.33
CA VAL A 351 16.07 8.98 -7.89
C VAL A 351 15.20 8.40 -6.77
N THR A 352 15.80 7.62 -5.87
CA THR A 352 15.13 6.98 -4.73
C THR A 352 16.15 6.44 -3.74
N THR A 353 15.77 6.27 -2.48
CA THR A 353 16.54 5.53 -1.46
C THR A 353 15.94 4.16 -1.12
N ASN A 354 14.87 3.77 -1.80
CA ASN A 354 14.12 2.55 -1.51
C ASN A 354 14.27 1.49 -2.61
N ALA A 355 15.25 1.60 -3.51
CA ALA A 355 15.42 0.65 -4.59
C ALA A 355 15.79 -0.74 -4.04
N THR A 356 15.15 -1.78 -4.56
CA THR A 356 15.48 -3.18 -4.27
C THR A 356 16.02 -3.92 -5.49
N GLY A 357 15.93 -3.31 -6.68
CA GLY A 357 16.49 -3.88 -7.89
C GLY A 357 16.69 -2.88 -9.02
N TYR A 358 17.61 -3.21 -9.92
CA TYR A 358 17.86 -2.51 -11.17
C TYR A 358 18.14 -3.51 -12.28
N ASP A 359 17.42 -3.40 -13.40
CA ASP A 359 17.72 -4.12 -14.64
C ASP A 359 17.48 -3.21 -15.84
N LYS A 360 18.50 -3.03 -16.68
CA LYS A 360 18.39 -2.38 -18.01
C LYS A 360 17.52 -1.11 -18.03
N GLY A 361 17.79 -0.13 -17.19
CA GLY A 361 17.00 1.12 -17.17
C GLY A 361 15.65 1.01 -16.47
N LYS A 362 15.37 -0.10 -15.79
CA LYS A 362 14.23 -0.23 -14.89
C LYS A 362 14.74 -0.35 -13.46
N LEU A 363 14.32 0.59 -12.61
CA LEU A 363 14.47 0.48 -11.16
C LEU A 363 13.18 -0.09 -10.58
N THR A 364 13.32 -0.91 -9.55
CA THR A 364 12.21 -1.50 -8.82
C THR A 364 12.44 -1.29 -7.33
N SER A 365 11.38 -0.97 -6.61
CA SER A 365 11.29 -0.99 -5.16
C SER A 365 10.15 -1.94 -4.81
N VAL A 366 10.42 -2.88 -3.92
CA VAL A 366 9.43 -3.80 -3.37
C VAL A 366 9.65 -3.86 -1.88
N GLN A 367 8.69 -3.36 -1.10
CA GLN A 367 8.81 -3.26 0.35
C GLN A 367 7.61 -3.92 1.02
N LYS A 368 7.90 -4.74 2.04
CA LYS A 368 6.90 -5.31 2.94
C LYS A 368 6.37 -4.21 3.85
N GLY A 369 5.06 -3.98 3.81
CA GLY A 369 4.35 -3.28 4.87
C GLY A 369 4.30 -4.17 6.12
N ARG A 370 4.15 -3.55 7.29
CA ARG A 370 3.82 -4.27 8.52
C ARG A 370 2.32 -4.30 8.73
N GLY A 371 1.82 -5.43 9.22
CA GLY A 371 0.42 -5.63 9.56
C GLY A 371 -0.16 -6.88 8.91
N ILE A 372 -1.47 -6.95 8.93
CA ILE A 372 -2.23 -8.15 8.57
C ILE A 372 -1.97 -8.56 7.11
N GLY A 373 -1.32 -9.71 6.93
CA GLY A 373 -1.06 -10.31 5.63
C GLY A 373 0.17 -9.81 4.86
N ASP A 374 1.10 -9.08 5.49
CA ASP A 374 2.35 -8.54 4.90
C ASP A 374 2.13 -8.01 3.47
N CYS A 375 1.39 -6.91 3.34
CA CYS A 375 1.17 -6.28 2.05
C CYS A 375 2.49 -5.86 1.41
N MET A 376 2.67 -6.18 0.12
CA MET A 376 3.83 -5.75 -0.64
C MET A 376 3.52 -4.46 -1.38
N SER A 377 4.24 -3.38 -1.07
CA SER A 377 4.24 -2.18 -1.90
C SER A 377 5.27 -2.33 -3.01
N LYS A 378 4.93 -1.90 -4.22
CA LYS A 378 5.84 -1.92 -5.37
C LYS A 378 5.83 -0.59 -6.08
N THR A 379 7.01 -0.07 -6.39
CA THR A 379 7.20 1.08 -7.27
C THR A 379 8.24 0.73 -8.33
N ASP A 380 7.94 1.05 -9.59
CA ASP A 380 8.88 0.93 -10.69
C ASP A 380 9.26 2.34 -11.17
N TRP A 381 10.52 2.55 -11.59
CA TRP A 381 10.94 3.72 -12.37
C TRP A 381 11.56 3.27 -13.68
N LEU A 382 11.31 4.02 -14.76
CA LEU A 382 11.82 3.72 -16.09
C LEU A 382 12.73 4.84 -16.59
N TRP A 383 13.87 4.45 -17.14
CA TRP A 383 14.79 5.36 -17.82
C TRP A 383 14.20 5.83 -19.14
N THR A 384 14.10 7.15 -19.30
CA THR A 384 13.54 7.80 -20.50
C THR A 384 14.58 8.21 -21.53
N GLY A 385 15.86 7.91 -21.28
CA GLY A 385 16.99 8.47 -22.01
C GLY A 385 17.58 9.73 -21.35
N ARG A 386 16.85 10.35 -20.42
CA ARG A 386 17.27 11.57 -19.70
C ARG A 386 17.18 11.45 -18.18
N ALA A 387 16.10 10.86 -17.68
CA ALA A 387 15.82 10.70 -16.25
C ALA A 387 15.10 9.37 -15.97
N PHE A 388 15.09 8.95 -14.71
CA PHE A 388 14.23 7.88 -14.24
C PHE A 388 12.89 8.47 -13.82
N GLU A 389 11.82 8.06 -14.50
CA GLU A 389 10.46 8.51 -14.20
C GLU A 389 9.71 7.42 -13.46
N LYS A 390 9.03 7.79 -12.37
CA LYS A 390 8.20 6.85 -11.60
C LYS A 390 7.04 6.39 -12.48
N LYS A 391 6.84 5.09 -12.56
CA LYS A 391 5.66 4.52 -13.22
C LYS A 391 4.42 4.88 -12.39
N PRO A 392 3.41 5.54 -12.99
CA PRO A 392 2.20 5.96 -12.29
C PRO A 392 1.33 4.78 -11.86
#